data_AF-A0A1V4UQX9-F1
#
_entry.id   AF-A0A1V4UQX9-F1
#
_cell.length_a   1.000
_cell.length_b   1.000
_cell.length_c   1.000
_cell.angle_alpha   90.00
_cell.angle_beta   90.00
_cell.angle_gamma   90.00
#
_symmetry.space_group_name_H-M   'P 1'
#
loop_
_entity.id
_entity.type
_entity.pdbx_description
1 polymer ?
#
loop_
_entity_poly.entity_id
_entity_poly.type
_entity_poly.pdbx_seq_one_letter_code
_entity_poly.pdbx_strand_id
1 'polypeptide(L)'
;MQALSLKGTRPGRSAVILAGGNSSRMGEDKALLRFEGRPLLCWTVEKLALSAGEVVVVAKDEQHAKQLLNLTCSAGDGFGDHSRELEEQDHRVVFTWDSISGYGPVAGLCAGLCKASGVYVFATGCDLPFLKPKVVDRIFEMADGHQGFDAVVPVQNNGFYEPLHSVYRRDKMLAACRRALENKERRIYAPLQELQVYRVLMEHFRSIDPELMTFFNLNTQKDLETARALWSVHGLSCQQ
;
A
#
# COMPACT_ATOMS: atom_id res chain seq x y z
N MET A 1 -27.24 -24.53 -15.86
CA MET A 1 -27.56 -23.13 -15.52
C MET A 1 -26.29 -22.31 -15.66
N GLN A 2 -26.40 -21.17 -16.33
CA GLN A 2 -25.35 -20.19 -16.67
C GLN A 2 -24.55 -19.82 -15.40
N ALA A 3 -23.22 -19.70 -15.40
CA ALA A 3 -22.46 -18.86 -16.33
C ALA A 3 -22.30 -17.42 -15.81
N LEU A 4 -22.10 -17.18 -14.50
CA LEU A 4 -21.77 -15.85 -13.97
C LEU A 4 -20.30 -15.81 -13.53
N SER A 5 -19.47 -15.45 -14.49
CA SER A 5 -18.03 -15.19 -14.37
C SER A 5 -17.81 -13.80 -13.77
N LEU A 6 -17.06 -13.74 -12.66
CA LEU A 6 -16.33 -12.54 -12.23
C LEU A 6 -14.84 -12.91 -12.18
N LYS A 7 -14.10 -12.55 -13.25
CA LYS A 7 -12.63 -12.64 -13.42
C LYS A 7 -11.92 -12.04 -12.19
N GLY A 8 -10.78 -12.47 -11.65
CA GLY A 8 -9.68 -13.35 -12.04
C GLY A 8 -8.47 -12.90 -11.21
N THR A 9 -7.60 -13.80 -10.75
CA THR A 9 -6.31 -13.40 -10.16
C THR A 9 -5.58 -12.45 -11.13
N ARG A 10 -4.82 -11.46 -10.62
CA ARG A 10 -4.06 -10.51 -11.44
C ARG A 10 -2.57 -10.87 -11.45
N PRO A 11 -2.18 -11.97 -12.13
CA PRO A 11 -0.78 -12.39 -12.16
C PRO A 11 0.09 -11.27 -12.72
N GLY A 12 1.22 -11.01 -12.06
CA GLY A 12 2.15 -9.95 -12.43
C GLY A 12 2.00 -8.62 -11.69
N ARG A 13 1.02 -8.49 -10.78
CA ARG A 13 0.88 -7.33 -9.88
C ARG A 13 1.17 -7.73 -8.43
N SER A 14 2.12 -7.03 -7.81
CA SER A 14 2.33 -7.09 -6.35
C SER A 14 2.04 -5.74 -5.72
N ALA A 15 1.80 -5.72 -4.41
CA ALA A 15 1.81 -4.50 -3.61
C ALA A 15 2.85 -4.61 -2.50
N VAL A 16 3.48 -3.49 -2.14
CA VAL A 16 4.43 -3.37 -1.04
C VAL A 16 3.88 -2.38 -0.04
N ILE A 17 3.72 -2.80 1.20
CA ILE A 17 3.28 -1.97 2.33
C ILE A 17 4.49 -1.72 3.25
N LEU A 18 4.86 -0.45 3.43
CA LEU A 18 5.87 -0.06 4.40
C LEU A 18 5.23 0.09 5.80
N ALA A 19 5.52 -0.86 6.68
CA ALA A 19 4.99 -0.93 8.04
C ALA A 19 6.07 -0.71 9.13
N GLY A 20 7.34 -0.52 8.75
CA GLY A 20 8.46 -0.41 9.69
C GLY A 20 8.77 0.98 10.29
N GLY A 21 7.86 1.96 10.18
CA GLY A 21 8.13 3.34 10.59
C GLY A 21 8.18 3.53 12.11
N ASN A 22 9.20 4.22 12.63
CA ASN A 22 9.22 4.69 14.02
C ASN A 22 8.15 5.78 14.19
N SER A 23 6.97 5.41 14.65
CA SER A 23 5.82 6.29 14.83
C SER A 23 6.00 7.22 16.04
N SER A 24 6.94 8.15 15.93
CA SER A 24 7.39 9.01 17.04
C SER A 24 6.35 10.02 17.53
N ARG A 25 5.34 10.34 16.72
CA ARG A 25 4.32 11.35 17.04
C ARG A 25 3.12 10.82 17.83
N MET A 26 2.82 9.52 17.73
CA MET A 26 1.69 8.90 18.43
C MET A 26 2.14 7.90 19.51
N GLY A 27 3.46 7.71 19.70
CA GLY A 27 4.02 6.88 20.77
C GLY A 27 3.84 5.36 20.59
N GLU A 28 2.97 4.95 19.67
CA GLU A 28 2.67 3.55 19.34
C GLU A 28 2.93 3.26 17.86
N ASP A 29 3.19 2.00 17.55
CA ASP A 29 3.37 1.54 16.17
C ASP A 29 2.10 1.73 15.34
N LYS A 30 2.18 2.57 14.30
CA LYS A 30 1.06 2.87 13.39
C LYS A 30 0.44 1.63 12.77
N ALA A 31 1.21 0.58 12.46
CA ALA A 31 0.66 -0.64 11.87
C ALA A 31 -0.29 -1.35 12.85
N LEU A 32 -0.05 -1.19 14.15
CA LEU A 32 -0.82 -1.76 15.26
C LEU A 32 -1.99 -0.88 15.70
N LEU A 33 -1.95 0.42 15.38
CA LEU A 33 -3.00 1.37 15.74
C LEU A 33 -4.36 0.89 15.24
N ARG A 34 -5.37 0.93 16.11
CA ARG A 34 -6.72 0.46 15.79
C ARG A 34 -7.61 1.58 15.26
N PHE A 35 -8.16 1.34 14.09
CA PHE A 35 -9.22 2.12 13.47
C PHE A 35 -10.47 1.25 13.37
N GLU A 36 -11.58 1.70 13.97
CA GLU A 36 -12.83 0.93 14.06
C GLU A 36 -12.61 -0.49 14.60
N GLY A 37 -11.84 -0.59 15.69
CA GLY A 37 -11.55 -1.86 16.36
C GLY A 37 -10.52 -2.74 15.65
N ARG A 38 -10.07 -2.41 14.43
CA ARG A 38 -9.17 -3.24 13.62
C ARG A 38 -7.81 -2.55 13.39
N PRO A 39 -6.67 -3.28 13.38
CA PRO A 39 -5.37 -2.68 13.08
C PRO A 39 -5.31 -2.05 11.68
N LEU A 40 -4.66 -0.89 11.54
CA LEU A 40 -4.53 -0.17 10.26
C LEU A 40 -3.88 -1.02 9.15
N LEU A 41 -2.91 -1.86 9.51
CA LEU A 41 -2.30 -2.77 8.55
C LEU A 41 -3.32 -3.70 7.89
N CYS A 42 -4.28 -4.22 8.66
CA CYS A 42 -5.28 -5.18 8.15
C CYS A 42 -6.15 -4.52 7.07
N TRP A 43 -6.60 -3.28 7.30
CA TRP A 43 -7.35 -2.51 6.30
C TRP A 43 -6.58 -2.38 4.99
N THR A 44 -5.30 -2.01 5.07
CA THR A 44 -4.45 -1.81 3.90
C THR A 44 -4.19 -3.11 3.14
N VAL A 45 -3.90 -4.21 3.85
CA VAL A 45 -3.67 -5.54 3.25
C VAL A 45 -4.91 -6.02 2.50
N GLU A 46 -6.09 -5.97 3.11
CA GLU A 46 -7.34 -6.43 2.51
C GLU A 46 -7.67 -5.69 1.21
N LYS A 47 -7.53 -4.36 1.24
CA LYS A 47 -7.81 -3.51 0.09
C LYS A 47 -6.83 -3.77 -1.06
N LEU A 48 -5.56 -4.01 -0.74
CA LEU A 48 -4.55 -4.31 -1.75
C LEU A 48 -4.66 -5.73 -2.32
N ALA A 49 -5.10 -6.70 -1.52
CA ALA A 49 -5.37 -8.05 -1.99
C ALA A 49 -6.43 -8.06 -3.12
N LEU A 50 -7.37 -7.11 -3.13
CA LEU A 50 -8.35 -6.97 -4.22
C LEU A 50 -7.73 -6.48 -5.56
N SER A 51 -6.55 -5.86 -5.52
CA SER A 51 -5.89 -5.25 -6.69
C SER A 51 -4.59 -5.96 -7.12
N ALA A 52 -3.99 -6.77 -6.24
CA ALA A 52 -2.71 -7.42 -6.44
C ALA A 52 -2.75 -8.90 -6.00
N GLY A 53 -2.15 -9.79 -6.78
CA GLY A 53 -2.06 -11.23 -6.46
C GLY A 53 -1.11 -11.54 -5.29
N GLU A 54 -0.23 -10.58 -4.95
CA GLU A 54 0.72 -10.70 -3.86
C GLU A 54 0.83 -9.37 -3.09
N VAL A 55 0.77 -9.44 -1.76
CA VAL A 55 0.99 -8.30 -0.87
C VAL A 55 2.21 -8.57 -0.01
N VAL A 56 3.23 -7.72 -0.13
CA VAL A 56 4.47 -7.79 0.65
C VAL A 56 4.44 -6.73 1.75
N VAL A 57 4.40 -7.16 3.01
CA VAL A 57 4.47 -6.28 4.17
C VAL A 57 5.91 -6.17 4.64
N VAL A 58 6.43 -4.95 4.72
CA VAL A 58 7.81 -4.65 5.13
C VAL A 58 7.81 -4.09 6.54
N ALA A 59 8.25 -4.89 7.50
CA ALA A 59 8.41 -4.53 8.89
C ALA A 59 9.77 -3.85 9.16
N LYS A 60 9.94 -3.36 10.39
CA LYS A 60 11.19 -2.73 10.85
C LYS A 60 12.35 -3.71 11.00
N ASP A 61 12.04 -4.91 11.49
CA ASP A 61 12.96 -6.00 11.79
C ASP A 61 12.18 -7.33 11.84
N GLU A 62 12.88 -8.44 12.06
CA GLU A 62 12.29 -9.77 12.10
C GLU A 62 11.27 -9.95 13.25
N GLN A 63 11.54 -9.36 14.42
CA GLN A 63 10.63 -9.47 15.56
C GLN A 63 9.33 -8.74 15.28
N HIS A 64 9.41 -7.54 14.72
CA HIS A 64 8.25 -6.79 14.27
C HIS A 64 7.49 -7.54 13.16
N ALA A 65 8.17 -8.15 12.20
CA ALA A 65 7.53 -8.97 11.16
C ALA A 65 6.68 -10.11 11.75
N LYS A 66 7.20 -10.81 12.77
CA LYS A 66 6.45 -11.86 13.49
C LYS A 66 5.22 -11.31 14.22
N GLN A 67 5.32 -10.14 14.83
CA GLN A 67 4.18 -9.47 15.47
C GLN A 67 3.10 -9.13 14.45
N LEU A 68 3.47 -8.53 13.31
CA LEU A 68 2.52 -8.19 12.25
C LEU A 68 1.85 -9.42 11.64
N LEU A 69 2.61 -10.49 11.42
CA LEU A 69 2.08 -11.76 10.92
C LEU A 69 0.99 -12.32 11.86
N ASN A 70 1.26 -12.36 13.17
CA ASN A 70 0.29 -12.84 14.15
C ASN A 70 -0.99 -12.01 14.12
N LEU A 71 -0.91 -10.70 13.90
CA LEU A 71 -2.09 -9.84 13.84
C LEU A 71 -2.92 -10.06 12.59
N THR A 72 -2.29 -10.23 11.43
CA THR A 72 -3.01 -10.53 10.18
C THR A 72 -3.63 -11.93 10.20
N CYS A 73 -3.06 -12.88 10.94
CA CYS A 73 -3.62 -14.22 11.11
C CYS A 73 -4.71 -14.27 12.19
N SER A 74 -4.54 -13.55 13.31
CA SER A 74 -5.49 -13.53 14.44
C SER A 74 -6.65 -12.54 14.26
N ALA A 75 -6.63 -11.70 13.22
CA ALA A 75 -7.79 -10.89 12.84
C ALA A 75 -9.01 -11.74 12.40
N GLY A 76 -8.88 -13.08 12.39
CA GLY A 76 -9.98 -14.04 12.28
C GLY A 76 -10.96 -14.08 13.47
N ASP A 77 -10.63 -13.51 14.62
CA ASP A 77 -11.41 -13.74 15.86
C ASP A 77 -12.33 -12.56 16.26
N GLY A 78 -12.57 -11.62 15.34
CA GLY A 78 -13.42 -10.44 15.56
C GLY A 78 -14.40 -10.15 14.42
N PHE A 79 -14.72 -11.17 13.61
CA PHE A 79 -15.75 -11.09 12.58
C PHE A 79 -17.13 -10.99 13.24
N GLY A 80 -17.67 -9.78 13.32
CA GLY A 80 -19.11 -9.61 13.44
C GLY A 80 -19.79 -10.28 12.25
N ASP A 81 -20.49 -11.38 12.52
CA ASP A 81 -21.56 -12.05 11.77
C ASP A 81 -21.59 -11.97 10.22
N HIS A 82 -20.42 -12.00 9.57
CA HIS A 82 -20.25 -12.32 8.14
C HIS A 82 -19.29 -13.51 7.94
N SER A 83 -19.15 -14.34 8.98
CA SER A 83 -18.35 -15.56 8.99
C SER A 83 -19.06 -16.68 8.23
N ARG A 84 -18.91 -16.65 6.90
CA ARG A 84 -18.81 -17.83 6.01
C ARG A 84 -18.34 -17.33 4.64
N GLU A 85 -17.21 -17.88 4.18
CA GLU A 85 -16.55 -17.68 2.87
C GLU A 85 -15.41 -16.63 2.80
N LEU A 86 -14.31 -16.90 3.50
CA LEU A 86 -12.97 -16.41 3.11
C LEU A 86 -11.94 -17.55 3.02
N GLU A 87 -12.39 -18.77 2.66
CA GLU A 87 -11.52 -19.96 2.53
C GLU A 87 -11.14 -20.32 1.08
N GLU A 88 -11.38 -19.45 0.09
CA GLU A 88 -11.00 -19.72 -1.33
C GLU A 88 -10.29 -18.54 -2.04
N GLN A 89 -9.58 -17.67 -1.32
CA GLN A 89 -8.89 -16.53 -1.95
C GLN A 89 -7.38 -16.78 -2.17
N ASP A 90 -7.00 -16.92 -3.45
CA ASP A 90 -5.65 -17.17 -4.00
C ASP A 90 -4.68 -15.97 -3.90
N HIS A 91 -4.70 -15.22 -2.79
CA HIS A 91 -3.85 -14.05 -2.58
C HIS A 91 -2.72 -14.34 -1.58
N ARG A 92 -1.48 -14.09 -1.99
CA ARG A 92 -0.29 -14.39 -1.19
C ARG A 92 0.15 -13.17 -0.37
N VAL A 93 0.05 -13.25 0.96
CA VAL A 93 0.65 -12.25 1.86
C VAL A 93 2.03 -12.71 2.32
N VAL A 94 3.05 -11.89 2.09
CA VAL A 94 4.46 -12.17 2.42
C VAL A 94 4.98 -11.11 3.37
N PHE A 95 5.71 -11.53 4.40
CA PHE A 95 6.35 -10.62 5.34
C PHE A 95 7.87 -10.58 5.11
N THR A 96 8.42 -9.37 5.17
CA THR A 96 9.86 -9.13 5.15
C THR A 96 10.17 -7.92 6.04
N TRP A 97 11.44 -7.49 6.08
CA TRP A 97 11.86 -6.38 6.91
C TRP A 97 12.98 -5.60 6.24
N ASP A 98 13.20 -4.37 6.72
CA ASP A 98 14.27 -3.49 6.24
C ASP A 98 15.62 -4.21 6.22
N SER A 99 16.36 -4.04 5.11
CA SER A 99 17.74 -4.51 5.02
C SER A 99 18.68 -3.73 5.95
N ILE A 100 18.28 -2.52 6.35
CA ILE A 100 19.00 -1.64 7.27
C ILE A 100 17.96 -0.99 8.18
N SER A 101 17.83 -1.50 9.41
CA SER A 101 16.76 -1.09 10.31
C SER A 101 16.79 0.42 10.60
N GLY A 102 15.63 1.09 10.48
CA GLY A 102 15.48 2.52 10.77
C GLY A 102 16.16 3.45 9.76
N TYR A 103 16.66 2.91 8.65
CA TYR A 103 17.36 3.70 7.64
C TYR A 103 16.43 4.68 6.93
N GLY A 104 15.20 4.26 6.63
CA GLY A 104 14.19 5.09 5.99
C GLY A 104 13.47 4.34 4.87
N PRO A 105 12.48 4.99 4.25
CA PRO A 105 11.56 4.32 3.34
C PRO A 105 12.22 3.73 2.08
N VAL A 106 13.41 4.20 1.68
CA VAL A 106 14.18 3.60 0.58
C VAL A 106 14.61 2.17 0.91
N ALA A 107 15.07 1.91 2.15
CA ALA A 107 15.51 0.58 2.57
C ALA A 107 14.33 -0.40 2.61
N GLY A 108 13.20 0.05 3.16
CA GLY A 108 11.99 -0.77 3.19
C GLY A 108 11.42 -1.06 1.81
N LEU A 109 11.37 -0.05 0.93
CA LEU A 109 10.94 -0.26 -0.44
C LEU A 109 11.88 -1.20 -1.20
N CYS A 110 13.20 -1.09 -1.00
CA CYS A 110 14.17 -2.01 -1.57
C CYS A 110 13.94 -3.46 -1.11
N ALA A 111 13.69 -3.67 0.19
CA ALA A 111 13.43 -4.99 0.76
C ALA A 111 12.12 -5.58 0.21
N GLY A 112 11.05 -4.78 0.16
CA GLY A 112 9.76 -5.18 -0.40
C GLY A 112 9.86 -5.57 -1.88
N LEU A 113 10.51 -4.73 -2.69
CA LEU A 113 10.72 -5.00 -4.13
C LEU A 113 11.59 -6.24 -4.39
N CYS A 114 12.53 -6.56 -3.50
CA CYS A 114 13.33 -7.77 -3.59
C CYS A 114 12.50 -9.05 -3.40
N LYS A 115 11.42 -8.98 -2.62
CA LYS A 115 10.50 -10.10 -2.36
C LYS A 115 9.35 -10.17 -3.35
N ALA A 116 8.88 -9.02 -3.83
CA ALA A 116 7.79 -8.95 -4.79
C ALA A 116 8.11 -9.73 -6.08
N SER A 117 7.13 -10.48 -6.57
CA SER A 117 7.22 -11.30 -7.78
C SER A 117 6.58 -10.65 -9.02
N GLY A 118 5.72 -9.63 -8.81
CA GLY A 118 5.05 -8.90 -9.87
C GLY A 118 5.99 -8.05 -10.72
N VAL A 119 5.69 -7.93 -12.01
CA VAL A 119 6.37 -7.01 -12.93
C VAL A 119 6.15 -5.57 -12.49
N TYR A 120 4.92 -5.27 -12.06
CA TYR A 120 4.53 -4.00 -11.49
C TYR A 120 4.24 -4.13 -10.00
N VAL A 121 4.69 -3.14 -9.24
CA VAL A 121 4.53 -3.10 -7.78
C VAL A 121 3.90 -1.77 -7.37
N PHE A 122 2.73 -1.84 -6.72
CA PHE A 122 2.17 -0.68 -6.03
C PHE A 122 2.86 -0.53 -4.68
N ALA A 123 3.47 0.63 -4.40
CA ALA A 123 4.09 0.89 -3.10
C ALA A 123 3.23 1.83 -2.26
N THR A 124 3.06 1.50 -0.98
CA THR A 124 2.30 2.34 -0.06
C THR A 124 2.71 2.22 1.41
N GLY A 125 2.16 3.09 2.26
CA GLY A 125 2.28 3.03 3.71
C GLY A 125 1.17 2.19 4.35
N CYS A 126 1.27 1.93 5.65
CA CYS A 126 0.23 1.22 6.41
C CYS A 126 -0.85 2.15 6.98
N ASP A 127 -0.76 3.46 6.76
CA ASP A 127 -1.55 4.51 7.40
C ASP A 127 -2.71 5.05 6.54
N LEU A 128 -3.26 4.21 5.66
CA LEU A 128 -4.23 4.58 4.63
C LEU A 128 -5.55 3.81 4.78
N PRO A 129 -6.34 4.07 5.84
CA PRO A 129 -7.56 3.32 6.12
C PRO A 129 -8.62 3.47 5.02
N PHE A 130 -8.55 4.52 4.20
CA PHE A 130 -9.52 4.84 3.14
C PHE A 130 -9.04 4.50 1.72
N LEU A 131 -7.92 3.77 1.57
CA LEU A 131 -7.42 3.33 0.28
C LEU A 131 -8.54 2.68 -0.56
N LYS A 132 -8.67 3.03 -1.84
CA LYS A 132 -9.71 2.47 -2.71
C LYS A 132 -9.09 1.54 -3.76
N PRO A 133 -9.47 0.25 -3.82
CA PRO A 133 -8.95 -0.69 -4.82
C PRO A 133 -9.10 -0.20 -6.26
N LYS A 134 -10.23 0.46 -6.58
CA LYS A 134 -10.46 1.05 -7.91
C LYS A 134 -9.43 2.10 -8.31
N VAL A 135 -8.91 2.88 -7.36
CA VAL A 135 -7.83 3.84 -7.63
C VAL A 135 -6.51 3.11 -7.87
N VAL A 136 -6.18 2.13 -7.04
CA VAL A 136 -4.98 1.30 -7.20
C VAL A 136 -4.98 0.61 -8.56
N ASP A 137 -6.11 -0.01 -8.93
CA ASP A 137 -6.34 -0.62 -10.23
C ASP A 137 -6.13 0.36 -11.39
N ARG A 138 -6.65 1.58 -11.25
CA ARG A 138 -6.49 2.61 -12.28
C ARG A 138 -5.02 3.00 -12.48
N ILE A 139 -4.23 3.04 -11.41
CA ILE A 139 -2.79 3.32 -11.50
C ILE A 139 -2.04 2.16 -12.16
N PHE A 140 -2.40 0.90 -11.85
CA PHE A 140 -1.85 -0.27 -12.55
C PHE A 140 -2.19 -0.25 -14.05
N GLU A 141 -3.43 0.03 -14.41
CA GLU A 141 -3.85 0.14 -15.82
C GLU A 141 -3.06 1.21 -16.58
N MET A 142 -2.79 2.36 -15.94
CA MET A 142 -1.95 3.40 -16.53
C MET A 142 -0.52 2.89 -16.76
N ALA A 143 0.03 2.08 -15.85
CA ALA A 143 1.37 1.51 -15.95
C ALA A 143 1.46 0.45 -17.06
N ASP A 144 0.40 -0.35 -17.23
CA ASP A 144 0.28 -1.33 -18.31
C ASP A 144 0.10 -0.64 -19.69
N GLY A 145 -0.69 0.44 -19.73
CA GLY A 145 -1.06 1.15 -20.96
C GLY A 145 -0.02 2.12 -21.51
N HIS A 146 0.92 2.61 -20.70
CA HIS A 146 1.94 3.58 -21.11
C HIS A 146 3.32 2.93 -21.25
N GLN A 147 3.66 2.57 -22.49
CA GLN A 147 4.99 2.06 -22.82
C GLN A 147 6.08 3.12 -22.62
N GLY A 148 7.27 2.69 -22.21
CA GLY A 148 8.44 3.58 -22.04
C GLY A 148 8.56 4.25 -20.67
N PHE A 149 7.59 4.06 -19.77
CA PHE A 149 7.68 4.54 -18.40
C PHE A 149 8.05 3.42 -17.42
N ASP A 150 8.81 3.78 -16.40
CA ASP A 150 9.22 2.91 -15.30
C ASP A 150 8.35 3.08 -14.06
N ALA A 151 7.55 4.16 -13.97
CA ALA A 151 6.63 4.39 -12.87
C ALA A 151 5.42 5.23 -13.29
N VAL A 152 4.29 5.02 -12.62
CA VAL A 152 3.13 5.92 -12.62
C VAL A 152 3.01 6.50 -11.22
N VAL A 153 3.13 7.83 -11.12
CA VAL A 153 3.14 8.54 -9.83
C VAL A 153 2.07 9.62 -9.81
N PRO A 154 1.08 9.52 -8.89
CA PRO A 154 0.19 10.62 -8.60
C PRO A 154 0.97 11.85 -8.12
N VAL A 155 0.54 13.01 -8.59
CA VAL A 155 1.11 14.31 -8.23
C VAL A 155 0.02 15.25 -7.73
N GLN A 156 0.32 15.98 -6.67
CA GLN A 156 -0.53 17.03 -6.11
C GLN A 156 -0.57 18.26 -7.04
N ASN A 157 -1.56 19.14 -6.84
CA ASN A 157 -1.71 20.38 -7.63
C ASN A 157 -0.51 21.34 -7.50
N ASN A 158 0.25 21.24 -6.41
CA ASN A 158 1.49 22.00 -6.17
C ASN A 158 2.74 21.33 -6.78
N GLY A 159 2.59 20.19 -7.47
CA GLY A 159 3.67 19.46 -8.13
C GLY A 159 4.42 18.46 -7.24
N PHE A 160 4.08 18.31 -5.97
CA PHE A 160 4.67 17.27 -5.12
C PHE A 160 4.18 15.88 -5.55
N TYR A 161 5.11 14.92 -5.58
CA TYR A 161 4.83 13.52 -5.89
C TYR A 161 4.25 12.81 -4.66
N GLU A 162 3.50 11.73 -4.91
CA GLU A 162 3.06 10.76 -3.92
C GLU A 162 3.74 9.39 -4.15
N PRO A 163 5.04 9.21 -3.80
CA PRO A 163 5.78 8.00 -4.14
C PRO A 163 5.26 6.73 -3.45
N LEU A 164 4.51 6.89 -2.35
CA LEU A 164 3.85 5.81 -1.62
C LEU A 164 2.36 5.68 -1.99
N HIS A 165 1.97 6.17 -3.17
CA HIS A 165 0.70 5.87 -3.82
C HIS A 165 0.93 5.60 -5.31
N SER A 166 1.97 4.84 -5.63
CA SER A 166 2.50 4.76 -6.99
C SER A 166 2.74 3.33 -7.43
N VAL A 167 2.66 3.09 -8.74
CA VAL A 167 3.06 1.83 -9.37
C VAL A 167 4.44 1.98 -9.99
N TYR A 168 5.30 1.01 -9.75
CA TYR A 168 6.67 0.94 -10.27
C TYR A 168 6.88 -0.33 -11.06
N ARG A 169 7.66 -0.25 -12.15
CA ARG A 169 8.32 -1.43 -12.73
C ARG A 169 9.34 -1.95 -11.71
N ARG A 170 9.12 -3.17 -11.23
CA ARG A 170 9.84 -3.73 -10.09
C ARG A 170 11.36 -3.63 -10.24
N ASP A 171 11.90 -4.15 -11.35
CA ASP A 171 13.35 -4.26 -11.54
C ASP A 171 14.03 -2.89 -11.63
N LYS A 172 13.33 -1.92 -12.22
CA LYS A 172 13.82 -0.55 -12.40
C LYS A 172 13.90 0.18 -11.07
N MET A 173 12.81 0.16 -10.30
CA MET A 173 12.79 0.78 -8.99
C MET A 173 13.71 0.06 -8.00
N LEU A 174 13.81 -1.28 -8.07
CA LEU A 174 14.73 -2.04 -7.22
C LEU A 174 16.19 -1.64 -7.51
N ALA A 175 16.58 -1.53 -8.77
CA ALA A 175 17.93 -1.10 -9.15
C ALA A 175 18.23 0.34 -8.69
N ALA A 176 17.27 1.26 -8.83
CA ALA A 176 17.40 2.63 -8.35
C ALA A 176 17.49 2.69 -6.82
N CYS A 177 16.66 1.94 -6.09
CA CYS A 177 16.73 1.83 -4.64
C CYS A 177 18.10 1.33 -4.16
N ARG A 178 18.69 0.32 -4.82
CA ARG A 178 20.04 -0.17 -4.47
C ARG A 178 21.10 0.92 -4.62
N ARG A 179 21.10 1.66 -5.74
CA ARG A 179 22.02 2.79 -5.94
C ARG A 179 21.80 3.91 -4.94
N ALA A 180 20.56 4.23 -4.62
CA ALA A 180 20.23 5.19 -3.58
C ALA A 180 20.82 4.77 -2.21
N LEU A 181 20.68 3.50 -1.83
CA LEU A 181 21.27 2.98 -0.59
C LEU A 181 22.80 3.05 -0.60
N GLU A 182 23.45 2.69 -1.71
CA GLU A 182 24.91 2.81 -1.88
C GLU A 182 25.38 4.25 -1.72
N ASN A 183 24.61 5.20 -2.26
CA ASN A 183 24.86 6.65 -2.17
C ASN A 183 24.41 7.28 -0.85
N LYS A 184 23.99 6.46 0.12
CA LYS A 184 23.53 6.87 1.45
C LYS A 184 22.25 7.73 1.44
N GLU A 185 21.41 7.60 0.40
CA GLU A 185 20.15 8.32 0.26
C GLU A 185 19.01 7.63 1.02
N ARG A 186 18.27 8.42 1.80
CA ARG A 186 17.23 7.91 2.72
C ARG A 186 15.80 8.13 2.22
N ARG A 187 15.61 8.99 1.21
CA ARG A 187 14.29 9.47 0.75
C ARG A 187 13.93 8.81 -0.58
N ILE A 188 12.68 8.34 -0.73
CA ILE A 188 12.21 7.68 -1.98
C ILE A 188 12.35 8.59 -3.20
N TYR A 189 12.40 9.91 -3.00
CA TYR A 189 12.63 10.85 -4.09
C TYR A 189 13.94 10.60 -4.84
N ALA A 190 15.01 10.16 -4.16
CA ALA A 190 16.30 9.90 -4.79
C ALA A 190 16.23 8.81 -5.87
N PRO A 191 15.77 7.57 -5.58
CA PRO A 191 15.62 6.56 -6.63
C PRO A 191 14.55 6.94 -7.67
N LEU A 192 13.53 7.72 -7.29
CA LEU A 192 12.49 8.15 -8.24
C LEU A 192 13.05 9.05 -9.35
N GLN A 193 14.07 9.86 -9.08
CA GLN A 193 14.71 10.73 -10.08
C GLN A 193 15.41 9.96 -11.20
N GLU A 194 15.70 8.68 -11.00
CA GLU A 194 16.34 7.83 -11.99
C GLU A 194 15.34 7.16 -12.95
N LEU A 195 14.04 7.25 -12.66
CA LEU A 195 12.99 6.59 -13.41
C LEU A 195 12.39 7.49 -14.48
N GLN A 196 11.94 6.89 -15.59
CA GLN A 196 11.01 7.56 -16.49
C GLN A 196 9.61 7.53 -15.88
N VAL A 197 9.16 8.68 -15.34
CA VAL A 197 7.92 8.77 -14.56
C VAL A 197 6.77 9.34 -15.40
N TYR A 198 5.68 8.58 -15.49
CA TYR A 198 4.39 9.09 -15.95
C TYR A 198 3.67 9.75 -14.77
N ARG A 199 3.51 11.08 -14.84
CA ARG A 199 2.89 11.89 -13.78
C ARG A 199 1.40 12.01 -14.01
N VAL A 200 0.61 11.76 -12.96
CA VAL A 200 -0.86 11.83 -13.04
C VAL A 200 -1.35 12.80 -11.97
N LEU A 201 -2.04 13.88 -12.36
CA LEU A 201 -2.65 14.78 -11.38
C LEU A 201 -3.65 14.01 -10.53
N MET A 202 -3.58 14.17 -9.20
CA MET A 202 -4.50 13.49 -8.26
C MET A 202 -5.97 13.76 -8.58
N GLU A 203 -6.27 14.95 -9.10
CA GLU A 203 -7.60 15.37 -9.54
C GLU A 203 -8.23 14.42 -10.57
N HIS A 204 -7.43 13.70 -11.37
CA HIS A 204 -7.93 12.70 -12.32
C HIS A 204 -8.68 11.55 -11.62
N PHE A 205 -8.38 11.27 -10.34
CA PHE A 205 -9.03 10.20 -9.59
C PHE A 205 -10.38 10.62 -9.00
N ARG A 206 -10.81 11.90 -9.07
CA ARG A 206 -12.11 12.33 -8.53
C ARG A 206 -13.31 11.64 -9.17
N SER A 207 -13.17 11.15 -10.40
CA SER A 207 -14.22 10.38 -11.07
C SER A 207 -14.56 9.06 -10.37
N ILE A 208 -13.60 8.48 -9.64
CA ILE A 208 -13.74 7.22 -8.90
C ILE A 208 -13.61 7.38 -7.38
N ASP A 209 -12.99 8.48 -6.95
CA ASP A 209 -12.83 8.88 -5.55
C ASP A 209 -13.06 10.40 -5.41
N PRO A 210 -14.31 10.87 -5.40
CA PRO A 210 -14.65 12.31 -5.46
C PRO A 210 -13.96 13.18 -4.42
N GLU A 211 -13.76 12.62 -3.22
CA GLU A 211 -13.13 13.29 -2.07
C GLU A 211 -11.62 13.02 -1.97
N LEU A 212 -11.06 12.18 -2.86
CA LEU A 212 -9.66 11.77 -2.86
C LEU A 212 -9.21 11.12 -1.54
N MET A 213 -10.15 10.46 -0.85
CA MET A 213 -9.93 9.80 0.44
C MET A 213 -8.85 8.72 0.39
N THR A 214 -8.62 8.13 -0.79
CA THR A 214 -7.54 7.15 -1.01
C THR A 214 -6.14 7.69 -0.68
N PHE A 215 -5.95 9.01 -0.62
CA PHE A 215 -4.68 9.68 -0.29
C PHE A 215 -4.64 10.23 1.15
N PHE A 216 -5.66 9.96 1.96
CA PHE A 216 -5.76 10.45 3.35
C PHE A 216 -4.90 9.59 4.30
N ASN A 217 -3.75 10.13 4.74
CA ASN A 217 -2.81 9.44 5.62
C ASN A 217 -3.06 9.76 7.11
N LEU A 218 -3.04 8.73 7.96
CA LEU A 218 -3.11 8.86 9.41
C LEU A 218 -1.72 9.10 10.05
N ASN A 219 -1.41 10.36 10.34
CA ASN A 219 -0.11 10.74 10.92
C ASN A 219 -0.19 11.19 12.38
N THR A 220 -1.34 11.71 12.80
CA THR A 220 -1.55 12.36 14.09
C THR A 220 -2.87 11.92 14.71
N GLN A 221 -3.01 12.15 16.03
CA GLN A 221 -4.26 11.89 16.74
C GLN A 221 -5.46 12.64 16.13
N LYS A 222 -5.22 13.87 15.66
CA LYS A 222 -6.23 14.67 14.96
C LYS A 222 -6.68 14.03 13.64
N ASP A 223 -5.75 13.40 12.91
CA ASP A 223 -6.10 12.67 11.68
C ASP A 223 -6.98 11.46 12.01
N LEU A 224 -6.72 10.77 13.12
CA LEU A 224 -7.52 9.63 13.58
C LEU A 224 -8.95 10.05 13.97
N GLU A 225 -9.08 11.15 14.70
CA GLU A 225 -10.40 11.74 15.04
C GLU A 225 -11.17 12.15 13.78
N THR A 226 -10.47 12.80 12.84
CA THR A 226 -11.05 13.19 11.55
C THR A 226 -11.51 11.96 10.78
N ALA A 227 -10.68 10.90 10.73
CA ALA A 227 -11.02 9.65 10.07
C ALA A 227 -12.23 8.97 10.71
N ARG A 228 -12.32 8.94 12.05
CA ARG A 228 -13.49 8.37 12.75
C ARG A 228 -14.77 9.13 12.45
N ALA A 229 -14.70 10.46 12.40
CA ALA A 229 -15.83 11.29 12.02
C ALA A 229 -16.27 11.02 10.58
N LEU A 230 -15.32 10.97 9.64
CA LEU A 230 -15.58 10.65 8.23
C LEU A 230 -16.16 9.23 8.08
N TRP A 231 -15.63 8.25 8.82
CA TRP A 231 -16.15 6.88 8.82
C TRP A 231 -17.59 6.80 9.33
N SER A 232 -17.93 7.55 10.38
CA SER A 232 -19.29 7.60 10.90
C SER A 232 -20.30 8.18 9.90
N VAL A 233 -19.87 9.08 9.01
CA VAL A 233 -20.72 9.70 7.98
C VAL A 233 -20.78 8.87 6.69
N HIS A 234 -19.67 8.22 6.30
CA HIS A 234 -19.49 7.60 4.98
C HIS A 234 -19.20 6.08 5.03
N GLY A 235 -19.29 5.43 6.19
CA GLY A 235 -18.81 4.05 6.41
C GLY A 235 -19.36 2.97 5.48
N LEU A 236 -20.48 3.23 4.81
CA LEU A 236 -21.07 2.34 3.80
C LEU A 236 -20.48 2.50 2.38
N SER A 237 -19.90 3.66 2.03
CA SER A 237 -19.30 3.89 0.70
C SER A 237 -17.82 3.51 0.63
N CYS A 238 -17.14 3.39 1.77
CA CYS A 238 -15.73 2.97 1.86
C CYS A 238 -15.51 1.45 1.75
N GLN A 239 -16.59 0.66 1.77
CA GLN A 239 -16.56 -0.81 1.62
C GLN A 239 -16.74 -1.29 0.16
N GLN A 240 -17.02 -0.38 -0.79
CA GLN A 240 -17.36 -0.69 -2.20
C GLN A 240 -16.25 -0.36 -3.22
#